data_AF-A0A0C2D4Q8-F1
#
_entry.id   AF-A0A0C2D4Q8-F1
#
_cell.length_a   1.000
_cell.length_b   1.000
_cell.length_c   1.000
_cell.angle_alpha   90.00
_cell.angle_beta   90.00
_cell.angle_gamma   90.00
#
_symmetry.space_group_name_H-M   'P 1'
#
loop_
_entity.id
_entity.type
_entity.pdbx_description
1 polymer ?
#
loop_
_entity_poly.entity_id
_entity_poly.type
_entity_poly.pdbx_seq_one_letter_code
_entity_poly.pdbx_strand_id
1 'polypeptide(L)'
;MCDLVDRDYINHDFFKLSESEIVQEVLARNKDPVIEQMLQVLLSKQQEKIKKEVADYIDAEKRGRSLVISGIDEPSASLPLKNRQADLEEKICNILDALDVDCAPTEVYRLGKRDERRPQLVKKKYDGRGAQVRG
;
A
#
# COMPACT_ATOMS: atom_id res chain seq x y z
N MET A 1 3.46 57.00 21.22
CA MET A 1 3.56 55.85 22.13
C MET A 1 3.59 54.62 21.27
N CYS A 2 4.74 53.95 21.22
CA CYS A 2 4.90 52.71 20.49
C CYS A 2 4.24 51.62 21.32
N ASP A 3 3.09 51.13 20.89
CA ASP A 3 2.54 49.89 21.44
C ASP A 3 3.42 48.75 20.91
N LEU A 4 4.41 48.40 21.71
CA LEU A 4 5.13 47.14 21.65
C LEU A 4 4.08 46.05 21.87
N VAL A 5 3.54 45.54 20.78
CA VAL A 5 2.82 44.27 20.79
C VAL A 5 3.84 43.24 21.26
N ASP A 6 3.66 42.73 22.49
CA ASP A 6 4.49 41.66 23.06
C ASP A 6 4.64 40.54 22.04
N ARG A 7 5.81 40.47 21.41
CA ARG A 7 6.09 39.53 20.31
C ARG A 7 6.29 38.10 20.79
N ASP A 8 6.27 37.85 22.09
CA ASP A 8 6.74 36.61 22.70
C ASP A 8 5.67 35.85 23.52
N TYR A 9 4.37 36.12 23.34
CA TYR A 9 3.34 35.26 23.93
C TYR A 9 3.03 34.04 23.03
N ILE A 10 4.00 33.15 22.86
CA ILE A 10 3.71 31.83 22.30
C ILE A 10 2.96 31.06 23.38
N ASN A 11 1.63 30.97 23.24
CA ASN A 11 0.82 30.19 24.17
C ASN A 11 1.24 28.72 24.09
N HIS A 12 1.95 28.24 25.13
CA HIS A 12 2.43 26.86 25.24
C HIS A 12 1.32 25.81 25.14
N ASP A 13 0.05 26.20 25.30
CA ASP A 13 -1.09 25.29 25.11
C ASP A 13 -1.28 24.88 23.65
N PHE A 14 -0.83 25.66 22.67
CA PHE A 14 -0.95 25.28 21.26
C PHE A 14 -0.07 24.08 20.88
N PHE A 15 1.02 23.81 21.61
CA PHE A 15 1.83 22.60 21.40
C PHE A 15 1.15 21.31 21.84
N LYS A 16 0.07 21.42 22.64
CA LYS A 16 -0.71 20.26 23.09
C LYS A 16 -1.83 19.90 22.12
N LEU A 17 -2.14 20.80 21.18
CA LEU A 17 -3.15 20.61 20.17
C LEU A 17 -2.59 19.79 19.01
N SER A 18 -3.44 18.94 18.44
CA SER A 18 -3.20 18.29 17.15
C SER A 18 -3.17 19.32 16.01
N GLU A 19 -2.58 18.93 14.87
CA GLU A 19 -2.54 19.78 13.67
C GLU A 19 -3.94 20.26 13.25
N SER A 20 -4.96 19.40 13.34
CA SER A 20 -6.34 19.78 13.03
C SER A 20 -6.93 20.79 14.01
N GLU A 21 -6.64 20.64 15.31
CA GLU A 21 -7.13 21.55 16.33
C GLU A 21 -6.48 22.93 16.18
N ILE A 22 -5.17 22.99 15.87
CA ILE A 22 -4.49 24.25 15.58
C ILE A 22 -5.16 24.96 14.39
N VAL A 23 -5.44 24.24 13.30
CA VAL A 23 -6.08 24.84 12.12
C VAL A 23 -7.50 25.32 12.42
N GLN A 24 -8.28 24.58 13.21
CA GLN A 24 -9.60 25.02 13.66
C GLN A 24 -9.54 26.28 14.51
N GLU A 25 -8.59 26.36 15.44
CA GLU A 25 -8.37 27.54 16.29
C GLU A 25 -7.98 28.77 15.46
N VAL A 26 -7.17 28.59 14.41
CA VAL A 26 -6.80 29.65 13.48
C VAL A 26 -8.02 30.09 12.66
N LEU A 27 -8.78 29.16 12.09
CA LEU A 27 -9.99 29.47 11.31
C LEU A 27 -11.04 30.20 12.15
N ALA A 28 -11.24 29.81 13.41
CA ALA A 28 -12.20 30.44 14.31
C ALA A 28 -11.86 31.89 14.66
N ARG A 29 -10.57 32.27 14.65
CA ARG A 29 -10.09 33.63 14.98
C ARG A 29 -9.85 34.48 13.75
N ASN A 30 -9.63 33.84 12.60
CA ASN A 30 -9.29 34.52 11.37
C ASN A 30 -10.52 35.19 10.74
N LYS A 31 -10.34 36.45 10.33
CA LYS A 31 -11.37 37.24 9.61
C LYS A 31 -11.01 37.47 8.15
N ASP A 32 -9.80 37.07 7.73
CA ASP A 32 -9.30 37.28 6.38
C ASP A 32 -9.68 36.09 5.48
N PRO A 33 -10.53 36.28 4.46
CA PRO A 33 -10.97 35.20 3.59
C PRO A 33 -9.83 34.60 2.75
N VAL A 34 -8.76 35.35 2.49
CA VAL A 34 -7.58 34.86 1.76
C VAL A 34 -6.79 33.90 2.63
N ILE A 35 -6.59 34.22 3.91
CA ILE A 35 -5.91 33.32 4.86
C ILE A 35 -6.70 32.02 5.04
N GLU A 36 -8.04 32.12 5.15
CA GLU A 36 -8.91 30.94 5.21
C GLU A 36 -8.75 30.06 3.96
N GLN A 37 -8.80 30.67 2.77
CA GLN A 37 -8.60 29.94 1.52
C GLN A 37 -7.22 29.27 1.45
N MET A 38 -6.15 29.95 1.88
CA MET A 38 -4.81 29.38 1.93
C MET A 38 -4.72 28.17 2.87
N LEU A 39 -5.35 28.24 4.04
CA LEU A 39 -5.38 27.14 5.01
C LEU A 39 -6.13 25.93 4.45
N GLN A 40 -7.27 26.14 3.79
CA GLN A 40 -8.01 25.05 3.13
C GLN A 40 -7.18 24.38 2.01
N VAL A 41 -6.45 25.16 1.22
CA VAL A 41 -5.53 24.62 0.20
C VAL A 41 -4.38 23.83 0.83
N LEU A 42 -3.83 24.28 1.97
CA LEU A 42 -2.80 23.53 2.68
C LEU A 42 -3.33 22.20 3.23
N LEU A 43 -4.50 22.20 3.87
CA LEU A 43 -5.14 20.99 4.40
C LEU A 43 -5.41 19.97 3.29
N SER A 44 -6.00 20.40 2.18
CA SER A 44 -6.27 19.51 1.05
C SER A 44 -4.98 18.92 0.46
N LYS A 45 -3.93 19.71 0.28
CA LYS A 45 -2.62 19.22 -0.18
C LYS A 45 -1.99 18.22 0.79
N GLN A 46 -2.08 18.49 2.09
CA GLN A 46 -1.56 17.59 3.13
C GLN A 46 -2.33 16.27 3.12
N GLN A 47 -3.66 16.32 3.00
CA GLN A 47 -4.50 15.14 2.94
C GLN A 47 -4.20 14.28 1.69
N GLU A 48 -4.03 14.90 0.53
CA GLU A 48 -3.63 14.18 -0.70
C GLU A 48 -2.23 13.57 -0.58
N LYS A 49 -1.29 14.27 0.06
CA LYS A 49 0.05 13.73 0.34
C LYS A 49 -0.02 12.50 1.23
N ILE A 50 -0.76 12.56 2.34
CA ILE A 50 -0.93 11.43 3.26
C ILE A 50 -1.58 10.24 2.56
N LYS A 51 -2.66 10.47 1.79
CA LYS A 51 -3.33 9.41 1.02
C LYS A 51 -2.35 8.72 0.08
N LYS A 52 -1.52 9.49 -0.63
CA LYS A 52 -0.51 8.95 -1.53
C LYS A 52 0.55 8.15 -0.79
N GLU A 53 1.11 8.67 0.30
CA GLU A 53 2.13 7.98 1.09
C GLU A 53 1.60 6.66 1.67
N VAL A 54 0.37 6.66 2.17
CA VAL A 54 -0.29 5.44 2.66
C VAL A 54 -0.51 4.44 1.52
N ALA A 55 -0.97 4.89 0.35
CA ALA A 55 -1.15 4.01 -0.80
C ALA A 55 0.19 3.41 -1.26
N ASP A 56 1.24 4.23 -1.36
CA ASP A 56 2.59 3.80 -1.74
C ASP A 56 3.16 2.79 -0.74
N TYR A 57 2.95 3.00 0.57
CA TYR A 57 3.34 2.06 1.61
C TYR A 57 2.60 0.72 1.49
N ILE A 58 1.28 0.75 1.31
CA ILE A 58 0.46 -0.45 1.14
C ILE A 58 0.90 -1.23 -0.10
N ASP A 59 1.20 -0.55 -1.20
CA ASP A 59 1.64 -1.17 -2.45
C ASP A 59 3.05 -1.73 -2.36
N ALA A 60 3.96 -1.04 -1.65
CA ALA A 60 5.29 -1.55 -1.34
C ALA A 60 5.20 -2.82 -0.49
N GLU A 61 4.37 -2.82 0.55
CA GLU A 61 4.17 -3.97 1.43
C GLU A 61 3.55 -5.16 0.67
N LYS A 62 2.52 -4.92 -0.15
CA LYS A 62 1.92 -5.95 -1.02
C LYS A 62 2.92 -6.52 -2.00
N ARG A 63 3.84 -5.70 -2.51
CA ARG A 63 4.87 -6.12 -3.48
C ARG A 63 5.96 -6.94 -2.80
N GLY A 64 6.42 -6.52 -1.62
CA GLY A 64 7.43 -7.23 -0.83
C GLY A 64 7.00 -8.63 -0.43
N ARG A 65 5.68 -8.86 -0.29
CA ARG A 65 5.09 -10.18 0.01
C ARG A 65 4.64 -10.96 -1.22
N SER A 66 5.04 -10.57 -2.43
CA SER A 66 4.62 -11.24 -3.65
C SER A 66 5.78 -11.70 -4.51
N LEU A 67 5.67 -12.90 -5.06
CA LEU A 67 6.62 -13.43 -6.05
C LEU A 67 5.91 -13.59 -7.39
N VAL A 68 6.61 -13.24 -8.46
CA VAL A 68 6.14 -13.46 -9.83
C VAL A 68 7.04 -14.52 -10.47
N ILE A 69 6.43 -15.62 -10.91
CA ILE A 69 7.13 -16.74 -11.56
C ILE A 69 6.69 -16.79 -13.03
N SER A 70 7.67 -16.91 -13.92
CA SER A 70 7.46 -17.11 -15.36
C SER A 70 7.73 -18.56 -15.75
N GLY A 71 7.16 -19.01 -16.88
CA GLY A 71 7.49 -20.31 -17.46
C GLY A 71 6.75 -21.50 -16.85
N ILE A 72 5.69 -21.26 -16.06
CA ILE A 72 4.82 -22.34 -15.60
C ILE A 72 3.83 -22.68 -16.70
N ASP A 73 3.96 -23.89 -17.24
CA ASP A 73 3.10 -24.42 -18.30
C ASP A 73 1.61 -24.26 -18.00
N GLU A 74 0.86 -23.90 -19.04
CA GLU A 74 -0.57 -23.68 -18.91
C GLU A 74 -1.36 -24.99 -18.99
N PRO A 75 -2.38 -25.17 -18.13
CA PRO A 75 -3.28 -26.31 -18.23
C PRO A 75 -4.15 -26.21 -19.49
N SER A 76 -4.70 -27.31 -20.00
CA SER A 76 -5.59 -27.27 -21.17
C SER A 76 -6.75 -26.27 -21.01
N ALA A 77 -7.07 -25.56 -22.09
CA ALA A 77 -8.24 -24.67 -22.17
C ALA A 77 -9.60 -25.39 -22.15
N SER A 78 -9.62 -26.71 -22.22
CA SER A 78 -10.84 -27.50 -22.02
C SER A 78 -11.10 -27.83 -20.56
N LEU A 79 -10.12 -27.70 -19.66
CA LEU A 79 -10.30 -28.07 -18.26
C LEU A 79 -11.25 -27.10 -17.52
N PRO A 80 -12.05 -27.56 -16.55
CA PRO A 80 -12.81 -26.67 -15.68
C PRO A 80 -11.89 -25.72 -14.89
N LEU A 81 -12.37 -24.51 -14.57
CA LEU A 81 -11.61 -23.50 -13.83
C LEU A 81 -11.01 -24.04 -12.51
N LYS A 82 -11.81 -24.80 -11.75
CA LYS A 82 -11.37 -25.44 -10.50
C LYS A 82 -10.15 -26.35 -10.71
N ASN A 83 -10.16 -27.15 -11.77
CA ASN A 83 -9.07 -28.08 -12.06
C ASN A 83 -7.83 -27.35 -12.57
N ARG A 84 -8.00 -26.25 -13.32
CA ARG A 84 -6.86 -25.40 -13.73
C ARG A 84 -6.20 -24.72 -12.54
N GLN A 85 -6.99 -24.31 -11.56
CA GLN A 85 -6.48 -23.70 -10.33
C GLN A 85 -5.72 -24.73 -9.49
N ALA A 86 -6.27 -25.93 -9.32
CA ALA A 86 -5.58 -27.02 -8.61
C ALA A 86 -4.24 -27.41 -9.27
N ASP A 87 -4.20 -27.54 -10.61
CA ASP A 87 -2.97 -27.77 -11.37
C ASP A 87 -1.91 -26.68 -11.14
N LEU A 88 -2.34 -25.41 -11.08
CA LEU A 88 -1.46 -24.29 -10.82
C LEU A 88 -0.89 -24.33 -9.40
N GLU A 89 -1.75 -24.58 -8.41
CA GLU A 89 -1.35 -24.68 -7.00
C GLU A 89 -0.37 -25.82 -6.78
N GLU A 90 -0.64 -27.00 -7.36
CA GLU A 90 0.26 -28.15 -7.33
C GLU A 90 1.64 -27.83 -7.91
N LYS A 91 1.69 -27.20 -9.10
CA LYS A 91 2.97 -26.78 -9.72
C LYS A 91 3.73 -25.78 -8.85
N ILE A 92 3.04 -24.88 -8.17
CA ILE A 92 3.67 -23.91 -7.25
C ILE A 92 4.20 -24.61 -6.01
N CYS A 93 3.48 -25.55 -5.42
CA CYS A 93 3.96 -26.37 -4.31
C CYS A 93 5.23 -27.12 -4.70
N ASN A 94 5.24 -27.79 -5.85
CA ASN A 94 6.43 -28.50 -6.34
C ASN A 94 7.65 -27.60 -6.51
N ILE A 95 7.46 -26.35 -6.96
CA ILE A 95 8.54 -25.36 -7.04
C ILE A 95 9.03 -24.95 -5.66
N LEU A 96 8.13 -24.74 -4.71
CA LEU A 96 8.48 -24.36 -3.33
C LEU A 96 9.24 -25.48 -2.61
N ASP A 97 8.79 -26.72 -2.79
CA ASP A 97 9.45 -27.92 -2.26
C ASP A 97 10.84 -28.09 -2.86
N ALA A 98 11.00 -27.88 -4.18
CA ALA A 98 12.30 -27.93 -4.85
C ALA A 98 13.27 -26.83 -4.39
N LEU A 99 12.75 -25.71 -3.88
CA LEU A 99 13.53 -24.61 -3.32
C LEU A 99 13.71 -24.72 -1.79
N ASP A 100 13.20 -25.78 -1.17
CA ASP A 100 13.20 -26.04 0.27
C ASP A 100 12.69 -24.85 1.11
N VAL A 101 11.62 -24.22 0.62
CA VAL A 101 10.99 -23.06 1.28
C VAL A 101 9.73 -23.52 1.99
N ASP A 102 9.76 -23.49 3.33
CA ASP A 102 8.64 -23.91 4.18
C ASP A 102 7.61 -22.76 4.30
N CYS A 103 6.82 -22.56 3.25
CA CYS A 103 5.80 -21.52 3.20
C CYS A 103 4.59 -21.92 2.35
N ALA A 104 3.40 -21.56 2.81
CA ALA A 104 2.16 -21.71 2.04
C ALA A 104 1.73 -20.35 1.48
N PRO A 105 1.57 -20.20 0.15
CA PRO A 105 1.05 -18.97 -0.41
C PRO A 105 -0.43 -18.78 -0.02
N THR A 106 -0.83 -17.56 0.28
CA THR A 106 -2.22 -17.20 0.60
C THR A 106 -3.08 -17.06 -0.66
N GLU A 107 -2.46 -16.62 -1.76
CA GLU A 107 -3.12 -16.47 -3.05
C GLU A 107 -2.16 -16.86 -4.17
N VAL A 108 -2.66 -17.57 -5.18
CA VAL A 108 -1.92 -17.95 -6.39
C VAL A 108 -2.83 -17.77 -7.59
N TYR A 109 -2.39 -16.99 -8.59
CA TYR A 109 -3.18 -16.75 -9.80
C TYR A 109 -2.31 -16.36 -11.00
N ARG A 110 -2.84 -16.56 -12.21
CA ARG A 110 -2.20 -16.14 -13.46
C ARG A 110 -2.51 -14.68 -13.78
N LEU A 111 -1.53 -13.97 -14.34
CA LEU A 111 -1.63 -12.57 -14.71
C LEU A 111 -1.84 -12.42 -16.22
N GLY A 112 -2.75 -11.50 -16.57
CA GLY A 112 -2.94 -11.07 -17.95
C GLY A 112 -3.93 -11.94 -18.73
N LYS A 113 -3.81 -11.89 -20.05
CA LYS A 113 -4.61 -12.70 -20.97
C LYS A 113 -3.80 -13.93 -21.38
N ARG A 114 -4.54 -14.98 -21.71
CA ARG A 114 -3.98 -16.21 -22.25
C ARG A 114 -3.32 -15.96 -23.61
N ASP A 115 -2.12 -16.51 -23.80
CA ASP A 115 -1.39 -16.48 -25.05
C ASP A 115 -0.84 -17.88 -25.34
N GLU A 116 -1.14 -18.41 -26.53
CA GLU A 116 -0.67 -19.74 -26.94
C GLU A 116 0.84 -19.79 -27.15
N ARG A 117 1.48 -18.63 -27.41
CA ARG A 117 2.92 -18.52 -27.65
C ARG A 117 3.72 -18.39 -26.37
N ARG A 118 3.09 -17.98 -25.27
CA ARG A 118 3.78 -17.66 -24.02
C ARG A 118 2.90 -17.94 -22.81
N PRO A 119 3.34 -18.81 -21.88
CA PRO A 119 2.66 -19.00 -20.62
C PRO A 119 2.55 -17.69 -19.82
N GLN A 120 1.37 -17.45 -19.24
CA GLN A 120 1.15 -16.31 -18.36
C GLN A 120 2.08 -16.32 -17.15
N LEU A 121 2.43 -15.12 -16.69
CA LEU A 121 3.10 -14.95 -15.41
C LEU A 121 2.18 -15.40 -14.29
N VAL A 122 2.76 -16.03 -13.27
CA VAL A 122 2.04 -16.45 -12.07
C VAL A 122 2.43 -15.54 -10.93
N LYS A 123 1.44 -14.90 -10.30
CA LYS A 123 1.66 -14.13 -9.08
C LYS A 123 1.21 -14.95 -7.90
N LYS A 124 2.08 -15.06 -6.90
CA LYS A 124 1.74 -15.59 -5.58
C LYS A 124 1.95 -14.54 -4.50
N LYS A 125 1.18 -14.64 -3.42
CA LYS A 125 1.27 -13.79 -2.23
C LYS A 125 1.52 -14.65 -1.00
N TYR A 126 2.29 -14.12 -0.06
CA TYR A 126 2.55 -14.73 1.23
C TYR A 126 1.81 -14.01 2.35
N ASP A 127 1.47 -14.76 3.40
CA ASP A 127 1.13 -14.13 4.66
C ASP A 127 2.38 -13.40 5.19
N GLY A 128 2.22 -12.36 6.01
CA GLY A 128 3.33 -11.50 6.41
C GLY A 128 4.40 -12.18 7.29
N ARG A 129 4.32 -13.50 7.53
CA ARG A 129 5.34 -14.25 8.25
C ARG A 129 6.40 -14.68 7.25
N GLY A 130 7.64 -14.25 7.49
CA GLY A 130 8.77 -14.52 6.59
C GLY A 130 8.87 -16.02 6.26
N ALA A 131 8.96 -16.33 4.97
CA ALA A 131 9.24 -17.68 4.53
C ALA A 131 10.64 -18.08 5.01
N GLN A 132 10.72 -19.16 5.78
CA GLN A 132 11.99 -19.66 6.31
C GLN A 132 12.51 -20.73 5.34
N VAL A 133 13.73 -20.56 4.84
CA VAL A 133 14.42 -21.60 4.07
C VAL A 133 14.91 -22.62 5.09
N ARG A 134 14.62 -23.91 4.87
CA ARG A 134 15.20 -24.96 5.71
C ARG A 134 16.71 -25.00 5.45
N GLY A 135 17.47 -24.95 6.54
CA GLY A 135 18.93 -25.04 6.54
C GLY A 135 19.42 -26.46 6.61
#